data_AF-X1IX86-F1
#
_entry.id   AF-X1IX86-F1
#
_cell.length_a   1.000
_cell.length_b   1.000
_cell.length_c   1.000
_cell.angle_alpha   90.00
_cell.angle_beta   90.00
_cell.angle_gamma   90.00
#
_symmetry.space_group_name_H-M   'P 1'
#
loop_
_entity.id
_entity.type
_entity.pdbx_description
1 polymer ?
#
loop_
_entity_poly.entity_id
_entity_poly.type
_entity_poly.pdbx_seq_one_letter_code
_entity_poly.pdbx_strand_id
1 'polypeptide(L)'
;RLTKIAEEMLVDIDKDTVNFMPNFDNSLKEPVVLPTRLPNLLVNGSSGIAVGMATNIPPHNLGEVCDAISYLIDNPEATIDELTQFIKGPDFPTAGVILGQDGIKNAYATGHGRIVVRARAHVGDASGVGRRQIVVTELPYQTNKAALVEKIAELVKDKKISGISELRDESDRQGMRIVIELKKEAQSQQLLNNLYKYTSMQSAFFVNMLALVDGQPRVISLKEALQYYIDFRHEVITRRSRFELKKAKGRAHILEG
;
A
#
# COMPACT_ATOMS: atom_id res chain seq x y z
N ARG A 1 -1.76 -22.31 -6.41
CA ARG A 1 -0.34 -22.52 -5.99
C ARG A 1 0.14 -21.22 -5.36
N LEU A 2 1.00 -21.28 -4.35
CA LEU A 2 1.59 -20.08 -3.75
C LEU A 2 2.48 -19.37 -4.80
N THR A 3 2.57 -18.04 -4.71
CA THR A 3 3.54 -17.27 -5.48
C THR A 3 4.91 -17.41 -4.84
N LYS A 4 5.99 -17.21 -5.60
CA LYS A 4 7.36 -17.28 -5.07
C LYS A 4 7.58 -16.33 -3.88
N ILE A 5 6.99 -15.13 -3.93
CA ILE A 5 7.10 -14.17 -2.82
C ILE A 5 6.31 -14.60 -1.58
N ALA A 6 5.20 -15.34 -1.74
CA ALA A 6 4.45 -15.88 -0.61
C ALA A 6 5.24 -17.00 0.10
N GLU A 7 6.06 -17.75 -0.63
CA GLU A 7 6.94 -18.78 -0.03
C GLU A 7 7.97 -18.15 0.93
N GLU A 8 8.47 -16.94 0.63
CA GLU A 8 9.38 -16.19 1.53
C GLU A 8 8.76 -15.83 2.89
N MET A 9 7.43 -15.86 3.00
CA MET A 9 6.73 -15.65 4.28
C MET A 9 6.78 -16.89 5.18
N LEU A 10 7.02 -18.09 4.61
CA LEU A 10 6.97 -19.38 5.28
C LEU A 10 8.35 -20.00 5.53
N VAL A 11 9.42 -19.35 5.09
CA VAL A 11 10.78 -19.92 5.19
C VAL A 11 11.18 -20.12 6.65
N ASP A 12 11.79 -21.27 6.93
CA ASP A 12 12.28 -21.70 8.25
C ASP A 12 11.17 -22.01 9.29
N ILE A 13 9.89 -22.07 8.88
CA ILE A 13 8.75 -22.34 9.79
C ILE A 13 8.83 -23.68 10.53
N ASP A 14 9.52 -24.66 9.96
CA ASP A 14 9.76 -26.00 10.50
C ASP A 14 10.92 -26.07 11.51
N LYS A 15 11.64 -24.96 11.72
CA LYS A 15 12.84 -24.89 12.58
C LYS A 15 12.58 -24.26 13.94
N ASP A 16 11.37 -24.42 14.47
CA ASP A 16 10.97 -23.88 15.79
C ASP A 16 11.21 -22.35 15.89
N THR A 17 10.93 -21.62 14.81
CA THR A 17 11.17 -20.17 14.73
C THR A 17 10.01 -19.32 15.23
N VAL A 18 8.82 -19.90 15.36
CA VAL A 18 7.60 -19.23 15.80
C VAL A 18 6.79 -20.15 16.71
N ASN A 19 5.92 -19.57 17.52
CA ASN A 19 5.03 -20.34 18.37
C ASN A 19 3.86 -20.90 17.56
N PHE A 20 3.44 -22.11 17.91
CA PHE A 20 2.27 -22.76 17.35
C PHE A 20 1.21 -22.92 18.45
N MET A 21 -0.05 -22.71 18.10
CA MET A 21 -1.21 -22.94 18.95
C MET A 21 -2.10 -24.03 18.35
N PRO A 22 -2.89 -24.75 19.16
CA PRO A 22 -3.93 -25.62 18.63
C PRO A 22 -4.94 -24.83 17.80
N ASN A 23 -5.45 -25.44 16.74
CA ASN A 23 -6.58 -24.91 15.98
C ASN A 23 -7.90 -25.02 16.78
N PHE A 24 -9.01 -24.54 16.20
CA PHE A 24 -10.31 -24.44 16.90
C PHE A 24 -10.85 -25.74 17.52
N ASP A 25 -10.50 -26.91 16.98
CA ASP A 25 -10.93 -28.23 17.46
C ASP A 25 -9.80 -29.04 18.14
N ASN A 26 -8.63 -28.42 18.34
CA ASN A 26 -7.41 -29.03 18.87
C ASN A 26 -6.86 -30.24 18.08
N SER A 27 -7.31 -30.48 16.84
CA SER A 27 -6.82 -31.59 16.01
C SER A 27 -5.47 -31.31 15.35
N LEU A 28 -5.18 -30.03 15.07
CA LEU A 28 -3.98 -29.57 14.40
C LEU A 28 -3.35 -28.41 15.16
N LYS A 29 -2.10 -28.10 14.80
CA LYS A 29 -1.41 -26.90 15.28
C LYS A 29 -1.24 -25.92 14.14
N GLU A 30 -1.43 -24.64 14.44
CA GLU A 30 -1.24 -23.53 13.51
C GLU A 30 -0.27 -22.49 14.09
N PRO A 31 0.55 -21.84 13.25
CA PRO A 31 1.47 -20.81 13.69
C PRO A 31 0.70 -19.56 14.13
N VAL A 32 1.06 -18.97 15.27
CA VAL A 32 0.46 -17.70 15.74
C VAL A 32 0.85 -16.53 14.82
N VAL A 33 2.10 -16.57 14.33
CA VAL A 33 2.66 -15.62 13.36
C VAL A 33 3.52 -16.37 12.37
N LEU A 34 3.68 -15.84 11.15
CA LEU A 34 4.58 -16.42 10.15
C LEU A 34 6.02 -15.90 10.36
N PRO A 35 7.06 -16.72 10.15
CA PRO A 35 8.48 -16.31 10.26
C PRO A 35 8.94 -15.44 9.08
N THR A 36 8.08 -14.52 8.65
CA THR A 36 8.16 -13.82 7.37
C THR A 36 9.48 -13.08 7.23
N ARG A 37 10.13 -13.25 6.07
CA ARG A 37 11.25 -12.42 5.64
C ARG A 37 10.79 -11.12 4.98
N LEU A 38 9.53 -11.06 4.56
CA LEU A 38 8.96 -9.87 3.94
C LEU A 38 8.36 -8.95 5.02
N PRO A 39 8.67 -7.64 5.05
CA PRO A 39 7.99 -6.64 5.88
C PRO A 39 6.58 -6.35 5.34
N ASN A 40 5.74 -7.39 5.34
CA ASN A 40 4.49 -7.44 4.58
C ASN A 40 3.47 -6.36 4.98
N LEU A 41 3.47 -5.95 6.26
CA LEU A 41 2.57 -4.91 6.77
C LEU A 41 2.71 -3.59 6.00
N LEU A 42 3.94 -3.17 5.71
CA LEU A 42 4.22 -1.92 5.00
C LEU A 42 4.16 -2.12 3.48
N VAL A 43 4.65 -3.26 2.98
CA VAL A 43 4.71 -3.54 1.54
C VAL A 43 3.31 -3.63 0.94
N ASN A 44 2.42 -4.44 1.52
CA ASN A 44 1.07 -4.64 1.01
C ASN A 44 0.03 -3.72 1.67
N GLY A 45 0.35 -3.14 2.82
CA GLY A 45 -0.61 -2.40 3.62
C GLY A 45 -1.62 -3.31 4.31
N SER A 46 -2.65 -2.70 4.89
CA SER A 46 -3.77 -3.40 5.53
C SER A 46 -4.97 -2.47 5.61
N SER A 47 -6.17 -3.01 5.47
CA SER A 47 -7.41 -2.28 5.68
C SER A 47 -8.37 -3.16 6.44
N GLY A 48 -8.90 -2.66 7.56
CA GLY A 48 -9.79 -3.44 8.42
C GLY A 48 -10.58 -2.57 9.38
N ILE A 49 -11.77 -3.04 9.74
CA ILE A 49 -12.65 -2.39 10.70
C ILE A 49 -13.02 -3.44 11.76
N ALA A 50 -12.76 -3.11 13.01
CA ALA A 50 -13.14 -3.89 14.19
C ALA A 50 -14.10 -3.08 15.06
N VAL A 51 -14.57 -3.65 16.17
CA VAL A 51 -15.48 -2.96 17.09
C VAL A 51 -14.74 -1.77 17.73
N GLY A 52 -15.13 -0.56 17.33
CA GLY A 52 -14.56 0.70 17.85
C GLY A 52 -13.20 1.10 17.28
N MET A 53 -12.66 0.37 16.29
CA MET A 53 -11.32 0.60 15.75
C MET A 53 -11.30 0.38 14.23
N ALA A 54 -10.42 1.09 13.53
CA ALA A 54 -10.15 0.87 12.12
C ALA A 54 -8.64 0.93 11.88
N THR A 55 -8.18 0.25 10.84
CA THR A 55 -6.82 0.33 10.32
C THR A 55 -6.89 0.56 8.81
N ASN A 56 -6.01 1.43 8.31
CA ASN A 56 -5.89 1.70 6.89
C ASN A 56 -4.45 2.14 6.60
N ILE A 57 -3.61 1.17 6.28
CA ILE A 57 -2.18 1.32 6.01
C ILE A 57 -1.99 1.21 4.50
N PRO A 58 -1.40 2.22 3.84
CA PRO A 58 -1.18 2.16 2.41
C PRO A 58 0.02 1.25 2.07
N PRO A 59 0.07 0.70 0.85
CA PRO A 59 1.21 -0.08 0.37
C PRO A 59 2.44 0.79 0.12
N HIS A 60 3.63 0.19 0.15
CA HIS A 60 4.92 0.84 -0.07
C HIS A 60 5.81 0.01 -0.97
N ASN A 61 6.77 0.69 -1.59
CA ASN A 61 7.75 0.03 -2.44
C ASN A 61 8.67 -0.89 -1.61
N LEU A 62 8.82 -2.14 -2.02
CA LEU A 62 9.65 -3.12 -1.30
C LEU A 62 11.11 -2.67 -1.19
N GLY A 63 11.68 -2.09 -2.25
CA GLY A 63 13.07 -1.62 -2.25
C GLY A 63 13.28 -0.51 -1.21
N GLU A 64 12.40 0.51 -1.22
CA GLU A 64 12.46 1.62 -0.26
C GLU A 64 12.31 1.14 1.19
N VAL A 65 11.42 0.17 1.44
CA VAL A 65 11.25 -0.41 2.77
C VAL A 65 12.49 -1.20 3.20
N CYS A 66 13.10 -1.98 2.30
CA CYS A 66 14.34 -2.70 2.58
C CYS A 66 15.52 -1.77 2.87
N ASP A 67 15.64 -0.66 2.14
CA ASP A 67 16.68 0.35 2.36
C ASP A 67 16.51 1.01 3.73
N ALA A 68 15.28 1.38 4.10
CA ALA A 68 14.98 1.95 5.41
C ALA A 68 15.24 0.97 6.57
N ILE A 69 14.90 -0.31 6.39
CA ILE A 69 15.22 -1.37 7.37
C ILE A 69 16.73 -1.47 7.55
N SER A 70 17.48 -1.52 6.45
CA SER A 70 18.94 -1.64 6.48
C SER A 70 19.56 -0.44 7.20
N TYR A 71 19.11 0.78 6.88
CA TYR A 71 19.55 1.99 7.55
C TYR A 71 19.25 1.99 9.05
N LEU A 72 18.06 1.56 9.45
CA LEU A 72 17.63 1.52 10.85
C LEU A 72 18.39 0.46 11.67
N ILE A 73 18.79 -0.66 11.06
CA ILE A 73 19.67 -1.66 11.69
C ILE A 73 21.02 -1.04 12.06
N ASP A 74 21.61 -0.27 11.14
CA ASP A 74 22.91 0.38 11.36
C ASP A 74 22.79 1.63 12.26
N ASN A 75 21.61 2.26 12.30
CA ASN A 75 21.35 3.51 13.03
C ASN A 75 20.05 3.41 13.85
N PRO A 76 20.04 2.72 15.00
CA PRO A 76 18.81 2.49 15.78
C PRO A 76 18.09 3.78 16.24
N GLU A 77 18.86 4.84 16.46
CA GLU A 77 18.36 6.15 16.87
C GLU A 77 17.86 7.03 15.72
N ALA A 78 17.85 6.50 14.48
CA ALA A 78 17.38 7.21 13.30
C ALA A 78 16.01 7.86 13.53
N THR A 79 15.89 9.11 13.11
CA THR A 79 14.67 9.90 13.18
C THR A 79 13.72 9.55 12.04
N ILE A 80 12.44 9.91 12.19
CA ILE A 80 11.46 9.73 11.12
C ILE A 80 11.89 10.51 9.86
N ASP A 81 12.44 11.71 10.01
CA ASP A 81 12.89 12.53 8.88
C ASP A 81 14.01 11.84 8.08
N GLU A 82 14.95 11.18 8.74
CA GLU A 82 15.98 10.37 8.07
C GLU A 82 15.37 9.18 7.35
N LEU A 83 14.41 8.47 7.98
CA LEU A 83 13.73 7.34 7.36
C LEU A 83 12.91 7.74 6.13
N THR A 84 12.35 8.96 6.11
CA THR A 84 11.60 9.47 4.95
C THR A 84 12.47 9.78 3.73
N GLN A 85 13.81 9.81 3.87
CA GLN A 85 14.71 9.91 2.73
C GLN A 85 14.74 8.61 1.92
N PHE A 86 14.48 7.48 2.57
CA PHE A 86 14.39 6.16 1.97
C PHE A 86 12.95 5.86 1.52
N ILE A 87 11.99 5.94 2.45
CA ILE A 87 10.56 5.74 2.16
C ILE A 87 9.93 7.10 1.88
N LYS A 88 9.84 7.46 0.60
CA LYS A 88 9.40 8.81 0.18
C LYS A 88 7.90 9.00 0.33
N GLY A 89 7.17 7.89 0.28
CA GLY A 89 5.72 7.87 0.36
C GLY A 89 5.16 6.50 0.01
N PRO A 90 3.83 6.36 0.03
CA PRO A 90 3.17 5.14 -0.43
C PRO A 90 3.39 4.87 -1.92
N ASP A 91 3.37 3.58 -2.27
CA ASP A 91 3.46 3.09 -3.65
C ASP A 91 2.16 2.34 -4.00
N PHE A 92 1.20 3.05 -4.60
CA PHE A 92 -0.10 2.48 -4.92
C PHE A 92 -0.02 1.64 -6.21
N PRO A 93 -0.63 0.44 -6.24
CA PRO A 93 -0.58 -0.43 -7.42
C PRO A 93 -1.33 0.13 -8.63
N THR A 94 -2.21 1.12 -8.42
CA THR A 94 -2.96 1.81 -9.49
C THR A 94 -2.25 3.07 -9.99
N ALA A 95 -1.03 3.32 -9.52
CA ALA A 95 -0.30 4.56 -9.73
C ALA A 95 -1.10 5.80 -9.28
N GLY A 96 -1.04 6.89 -10.04
CA GLY A 96 -1.61 8.18 -9.68
C GLY A 96 -0.55 9.16 -9.19
N VAL A 97 -1.02 10.33 -8.78
CA VAL A 97 -0.17 11.45 -8.35
C VAL A 97 -0.55 11.83 -6.93
N ILE A 98 0.37 11.62 -5.99
CA ILE A 98 0.21 12.10 -4.62
C ILE A 98 0.46 13.61 -4.59
N LEU A 99 -0.41 14.35 -3.93
CA LEU A 99 -0.33 15.80 -3.78
C LEU A 99 0.15 16.18 -2.38
N GLY A 100 1.30 16.86 -2.33
CA GLY A 100 1.89 17.33 -1.07
C GLY A 100 2.58 16.22 -0.29
N GLN A 101 3.45 16.62 0.65
CA GLN A 101 4.22 15.71 1.50
C GLN A 101 3.81 15.77 2.97
N ASP A 102 3.16 16.85 3.42
CA ASP A 102 2.84 17.05 4.83
C ASP A 102 1.94 15.94 5.39
N GLY A 103 0.99 15.48 4.57
CA GLY A 103 0.11 14.36 4.91
C GLY A 103 0.86 13.04 5.12
N ILE A 104 1.93 12.81 4.34
CA ILE A 104 2.80 11.63 4.46
C ILE A 104 3.64 11.75 5.74
N LYS A 105 4.30 12.90 5.94
CA LYS A 105 5.13 13.15 7.13
C LYS A 105 4.34 12.97 8.42
N ASN A 106 3.13 13.54 8.49
CA ASN A 106 2.27 13.38 9.65
C ASN A 106 1.85 11.92 9.86
N ALA A 107 1.50 11.20 8.78
CA ALA A 107 1.17 9.78 8.85
C ALA A 107 2.33 8.95 9.40
N TYR A 108 3.56 9.20 8.92
CA TYR A 108 4.72 8.45 9.36
C TYR A 108 5.15 8.79 10.78
N ALA A 109 4.94 10.03 11.22
CA ALA A 109 5.29 10.45 12.58
C ALA A 109 4.27 10.01 13.64
N THR A 110 2.97 10.05 13.32
CA THR A 110 1.89 9.88 14.31
C THR A 110 1.03 8.64 14.09
N GLY A 111 1.22 7.95 12.97
CA GLY A 111 0.34 6.87 12.50
C GLY A 111 -0.95 7.37 11.84
N HIS A 112 -1.23 8.68 11.86
CA HIS A 112 -2.44 9.26 11.24
C HIS A 112 -2.10 10.32 10.21
N GLY A 113 -2.77 10.27 9.06
CA GLY A 113 -2.58 11.31 8.07
C GLY A 113 -3.59 11.26 6.93
N ARG A 114 -3.55 12.30 6.12
CA ARG A 114 -4.42 12.42 4.94
C ARG A 114 -3.55 12.64 3.72
N ILE A 115 -3.58 11.68 2.82
CA ILE A 115 -2.80 11.71 1.57
C ILE A 115 -3.78 11.92 0.43
N VAL A 116 -3.65 13.03 -0.29
CA VAL A 116 -4.51 13.29 -1.45
C VAL A 116 -3.87 12.65 -2.68
N VAL A 117 -4.63 11.81 -3.37
CA VAL A 117 -4.21 11.11 -4.58
C VAL A 117 -5.07 11.59 -5.75
N ARG A 118 -4.41 11.94 -6.84
CA ARG A 118 -5.04 12.45 -8.06
C ARG A 118 -4.78 11.52 -9.23
N ALA A 119 -5.77 11.35 -10.08
CA ALA A 119 -5.68 10.65 -11.36
C ALA A 119 -4.63 11.30 -12.26
N ARG A 120 -3.92 10.50 -13.06
CA ARG A 120 -3.08 11.03 -14.14
C ARG A 120 -3.97 11.30 -15.34
N ALA A 121 -4.08 12.58 -15.70
CA ALA A 121 -4.83 13.00 -16.87
C ALA A 121 -4.06 14.09 -17.63
N HIS A 122 -4.17 14.08 -18.95
CA HIS A 122 -3.58 15.08 -19.84
C HIS A 122 -4.62 15.62 -20.81
N VAL A 123 -4.47 16.88 -21.19
CA VAL A 123 -5.27 17.51 -22.23
C VAL A 123 -4.55 17.30 -23.56
N GLY A 124 -5.27 16.81 -24.56
CA GLY A 124 -4.77 16.64 -25.92
C GLY A 124 -5.76 17.13 -26.97
N ASP A 125 -5.35 17.07 -28.24
CA ASP A 125 -6.23 17.32 -29.36
C ASP A 125 -7.10 16.09 -29.63
N ALA A 126 -8.37 16.32 -29.93
CA ALA A 126 -9.32 15.28 -30.32
C ALA A 126 -9.41 15.15 -31.85
N SER A 127 -10.09 14.12 -32.33
CA SER A 127 -10.35 13.90 -33.75
C SER A 127 -11.23 15.03 -34.32
N GLY A 128 -10.59 16.00 -34.97
CA GLY A 128 -11.25 17.13 -35.65
C GLY A 128 -10.66 18.49 -35.28
N VAL A 129 -10.59 19.39 -36.25
CA VAL A 129 -9.96 20.72 -36.11
C VAL A 129 -10.59 21.51 -34.94
N GLY A 130 -9.77 21.86 -33.96
CA GLY A 130 -10.14 22.70 -32.82
C GLY A 130 -10.92 21.98 -31.71
N ARG A 131 -11.02 20.65 -31.71
CA ARG A 131 -11.59 19.89 -30.59
C ARG A 131 -10.49 19.42 -29.64
N ARG A 132 -10.77 19.50 -28.34
CA ARG A 132 -9.87 19.02 -27.27
C ARG A 132 -10.48 17.83 -26.56
N GLN A 133 -9.63 17.03 -25.95
CA GLN A 133 -10.02 15.91 -25.09
C GLN A 133 -9.18 15.88 -23.82
N ILE A 134 -9.76 15.34 -22.76
CA ILE A 134 -9.03 14.95 -21.55
C ILE A 134 -8.90 13.43 -21.58
N VAL A 135 -7.67 12.95 -21.49
CA VAL A 135 -7.36 11.51 -21.46
C VAL A 135 -6.86 11.16 -20.08
N VAL A 136 -7.57 10.27 -19.39
CA VAL A 136 -7.22 9.75 -18.07
C VAL A 136 -6.57 8.38 -18.24
N THR A 137 -5.38 8.21 -17.67
CA THR A 137 -4.56 6.98 -17.83
C THR A 137 -4.34 6.24 -16.52
N GLU A 138 -4.50 6.90 -15.37
CA GLU A 138 -4.35 6.31 -14.03
C GLU A 138 -5.44 6.86 -13.11
N LEU A 139 -5.96 6.05 -12.20
CA LEU A 139 -6.95 6.46 -11.20
C LEU A 139 -6.39 6.27 -9.78
N PRO A 140 -6.88 7.05 -8.80
CA PRO A 140 -6.53 6.83 -7.41
C PRO A 140 -6.85 5.42 -6.92
N TYR A 141 -6.09 4.94 -5.93
CA TYR A 141 -6.25 3.61 -5.34
C TYR A 141 -7.69 3.37 -4.84
N GLN A 142 -8.17 2.13 -5.03
CA GLN A 142 -9.54 1.70 -4.69
C GLN A 142 -10.67 2.48 -5.41
N THR A 143 -10.39 3.17 -6.52
CA THR A 143 -11.42 3.84 -7.32
C THR A 143 -12.07 2.88 -8.31
N ASN A 144 -13.40 2.79 -8.30
CA ASN A 144 -14.15 2.02 -9.30
C ASN A 144 -14.33 2.84 -10.58
N LYS A 145 -13.82 2.32 -11.71
CA LYS A 145 -13.90 2.97 -13.02
C LYS A 145 -15.33 3.19 -13.52
N ALA A 146 -16.18 2.17 -13.44
CA ALA A 146 -17.56 2.25 -13.93
C ALA A 146 -18.36 3.28 -13.13
N ALA A 147 -18.23 3.26 -11.80
CA ALA A 147 -18.87 4.24 -10.92
C ALA A 147 -18.36 5.67 -11.19
N LEU A 148 -17.07 5.84 -11.53
CA LEU A 148 -16.53 7.14 -11.93
C LEU A 148 -17.18 7.65 -13.22
N VAL A 149 -17.26 6.80 -14.25
CA VAL A 149 -17.87 7.13 -15.55
C VAL A 149 -19.36 7.50 -15.36
N GLU A 150 -20.09 6.70 -14.59
CA GLU A 150 -21.49 6.98 -14.25
C GLU A 150 -21.63 8.33 -13.52
N LYS A 151 -20.74 8.60 -12.55
CA LYS A 151 -20.77 9.87 -11.81
C LYS A 151 -20.50 11.07 -12.71
N ILE A 152 -19.58 10.96 -13.67
CA ILE A 152 -19.33 12.03 -14.64
C ILE A 152 -20.58 12.27 -15.50
N ALA A 153 -21.23 11.21 -15.98
CA ALA A 153 -22.46 11.33 -16.76
C ALA A 153 -23.60 12.01 -15.97
N GLU A 154 -23.78 11.67 -14.69
CA GLU A 154 -24.73 12.32 -13.78
C GLU A 154 -24.41 13.83 -13.64
N LEU A 155 -23.15 14.20 -13.40
CA LEU A 155 -22.74 15.60 -13.24
C LEU A 155 -22.95 16.43 -14.52
N VAL A 156 -22.82 15.80 -15.70
CA VAL A 156 -23.12 16.43 -17.00
C VAL A 156 -24.62 16.62 -17.17
N LYS A 157 -25.43 15.60 -16.85
CA LYS A 157 -26.89 15.66 -16.90
C LYS A 157 -27.46 16.76 -15.99
N ASP A 158 -26.92 16.87 -14.78
CA ASP A 158 -27.29 17.87 -13.77
C ASP A 158 -26.74 19.27 -14.07
N LYS A 159 -26.00 19.45 -15.18
CA LYS A 159 -25.33 20.69 -15.56
C LYS A 159 -24.35 21.24 -14.51
N LYS A 160 -23.89 20.41 -13.56
CA LYS A 160 -22.82 20.76 -12.62
C LYS A 160 -21.46 20.85 -13.32
N ILE A 161 -21.25 20.00 -14.33
CA ILE A 161 -20.12 20.08 -15.25
C ILE A 161 -20.69 20.29 -16.66
N SER A 162 -20.34 21.40 -17.29
CA SER A 162 -20.68 21.70 -18.68
C SER A 162 -19.44 21.61 -19.56
N GLY A 163 -19.61 21.48 -20.88
CA GLY A 163 -18.49 21.47 -21.82
C GLY A 163 -17.94 20.08 -22.18
N ILE A 164 -18.52 19.00 -21.64
CA ILE A 164 -18.28 17.63 -22.12
C ILE A 164 -19.25 17.35 -23.28
N SER A 165 -18.72 16.84 -24.40
CA SER A 165 -19.52 16.37 -25.55
C SER A 165 -19.77 14.88 -25.47
N GLU A 166 -18.75 14.11 -25.15
CA GLU A 166 -18.81 12.65 -25.11
C GLU A 166 -17.84 12.09 -24.05
N LEU A 167 -18.20 10.94 -23.48
CA LEU A 167 -17.41 10.19 -22.52
C LEU A 167 -17.28 8.75 -23.03
N ARG A 168 -16.04 8.29 -23.23
CA ARG A 168 -15.74 6.94 -23.73
C ARG A 168 -14.73 6.24 -22.84
N ASP A 169 -14.95 4.95 -22.61
CA ASP A 169 -13.98 4.06 -21.98
C ASP A 169 -13.29 3.25 -23.09
N GLU A 170 -12.06 3.63 -23.42
CA GLU A 170 -11.22 3.01 -24.44
C GLU A 170 -10.15 2.12 -23.78
N SER A 171 -10.42 1.63 -22.56
CA SER A 171 -9.51 0.71 -21.86
C SER A 171 -9.48 -0.66 -22.53
N ASP A 172 -8.30 -1.26 -22.62
CA ASP A 172 -8.08 -2.57 -23.20
C ASP A 172 -7.16 -3.43 -22.31
N ARG A 173 -6.59 -4.50 -22.88
CA ARG A 173 -5.62 -5.36 -22.18
C ARG A 173 -4.25 -4.70 -21.96
N GLN A 174 -3.94 -3.63 -22.69
CA GLN A 174 -2.66 -2.92 -22.63
C GLN A 174 -2.68 -1.77 -21.61
N GLY A 175 -3.86 -1.22 -21.29
CA GLY A 175 -3.98 -0.21 -20.25
C GLY A 175 -5.37 0.37 -20.09
N MET A 176 -5.51 1.18 -19.03
CA MET A 176 -6.73 1.95 -18.79
C MET A 176 -6.67 3.28 -19.53
N ARG A 177 -7.76 3.62 -20.23
CA ARG A 177 -7.85 4.88 -20.97
C ARG A 177 -9.29 5.37 -21.01
N ILE A 178 -9.59 6.43 -20.27
CA ILE A 178 -10.89 7.11 -20.31
C ILE A 178 -10.72 8.40 -21.11
N VAL A 179 -11.55 8.56 -22.15
CA VAL A 179 -11.53 9.72 -23.03
C VAL A 179 -12.76 10.58 -22.76
N ILE A 180 -12.51 11.85 -22.47
CA ILE A 180 -13.54 12.86 -22.24
C ILE A 180 -13.39 13.90 -23.34
N GLU A 181 -14.26 13.85 -24.34
CA GLU A 181 -14.26 14.85 -25.40
C GLU A 181 -14.94 16.13 -24.95
N LEU A 182 -14.32 17.25 -25.32
CA LEU A 182 -14.78 18.58 -24.95
C LEU A 182 -15.49 19.26 -26.11
N LYS A 183 -16.49 20.08 -25.79
CA LYS A 183 -17.07 21.02 -26.75
C LYS A 183 -16.04 22.06 -27.19
N LYS A 184 -16.19 22.63 -28.39
CA LYS A 184 -15.21 23.56 -29.00
C LYS A 184 -14.92 24.79 -28.12
N GLU A 185 -15.95 25.26 -27.41
CA GLU A 185 -15.93 26.43 -26.54
C GLU A 185 -15.47 26.13 -25.10
N ALA A 186 -15.25 24.87 -24.76
CA ALA A 186 -14.94 24.47 -23.38
C ALA A 186 -13.49 24.77 -23.00
N GLN A 187 -13.31 25.36 -21.82
CA GLN A 187 -11.99 25.62 -21.22
C GLN A 187 -11.45 24.33 -20.58
N SER A 188 -10.52 23.65 -21.27
CA SER A 188 -10.01 22.33 -20.90
C SER A 188 -9.44 22.26 -19.47
N GLN A 189 -8.68 23.27 -19.05
CA GLN A 189 -8.07 23.28 -17.72
C GLN A 189 -9.11 23.47 -16.59
N GLN A 190 -10.12 24.31 -16.83
CA GLN A 190 -11.19 24.53 -15.85
C GLN A 190 -12.03 23.26 -15.69
N LEU A 191 -12.32 22.58 -16.80
CA LEU A 191 -13.08 21.34 -16.79
C LEU A 191 -12.33 20.22 -16.07
N LEU A 192 -11.02 20.10 -16.33
CA LEU A 192 -10.15 19.16 -15.61
C LEU A 192 -10.14 19.43 -14.08
N ASN A 193 -10.06 20.70 -13.68
CA ASN A 193 -10.14 21.06 -12.26
C ASN A 193 -11.51 20.73 -11.65
N ASN A 194 -12.60 20.92 -12.40
CA ASN A 194 -13.94 20.53 -11.95
C ASN A 194 -14.07 19.01 -11.81
N LEU A 195 -13.50 18.24 -12.74
CA LEU A 195 -13.46 16.78 -12.63
C LEU A 195 -12.71 16.35 -11.37
N TYR A 196 -11.55 16.93 -11.07
CA TYR A 196 -10.85 16.64 -9.81
C TYR A 196 -11.66 17.03 -8.56
N LYS A 197 -12.46 18.11 -8.63
CA LYS A 197 -13.23 18.59 -7.47
C LYS A 197 -14.47 17.75 -7.19
N TYR A 198 -15.17 17.28 -8.22
CA TYR A 198 -16.49 16.68 -8.10
C TYR A 198 -16.53 15.17 -8.31
N THR A 199 -15.41 14.55 -8.67
CA THR A 199 -15.35 13.12 -8.97
C THR A 199 -14.22 12.43 -8.21
N SER A 200 -14.24 11.11 -8.22
CA SER A 200 -13.16 10.27 -7.66
C SER A 200 -11.85 10.31 -8.46
N MET A 201 -11.72 11.18 -9.48
CA MET A 201 -10.42 11.49 -10.09
C MET A 201 -9.47 12.17 -9.10
N GLN A 202 -9.96 12.70 -7.99
CA GLN A 202 -9.12 13.06 -6.84
C GLN A 202 -9.79 12.56 -5.57
N SER A 203 -9.08 11.75 -4.80
CA SER A 203 -9.57 11.20 -3.54
C SER A 203 -8.54 11.40 -2.44
N ALA A 204 -8.97 11.23 -1.19
CA ALA A 204 -8.09 11.25 -0.05
C ALA A 204 -7.99 9.84 0.53
N PHE A 205 -6.76 9.35 0.68
CA PHE A 205 -6.46 8.18 1.47
C PHE A 205 -6.20 8.62 2.92
N PHE A 206 -7.05 8.17 3.84
CA PHE A 206 -6.91 8.46 5.26
C PHE A 206 -6.09 7.34 5.90
N VAL A 207 -4.84 7.66 6.21
CA VAL A 207 -3.91 6.74 6.85
C VAL A 207 -4.28 6.60 8.33
N ASN A 208 -4.39 5.36 8.77
CA ASN A 208 -4.48 4.99 10.18
C ASN A 208 -3.65 3.72 10.41
N MET A 209 -2.44 3.90 10.93
CA MET A 209 -1.48 2.84 11.21
C MET A 209 -1.77 2.17 12.56
N LEU A 210 -2.88 1.44 12.61
CA LEU A 210 -3.27 0.67 13.77
C LEU A 210 -2.94 -0.82 13.55
N ALA A 211 -2.19 -1.40 14.50
CA ALA A 211 -1.79 -2.80 14.48
C ALA A 211 -1.87 -3.41 15.88
N LEU A 212 -1.79 -4.74 15.98
CA LEU A 212 -1.66 -5.42 17.27
C LEU A 212 -0.18 -5.50 17.64
N VAL A 213 0.18 -4.95 18.80
CA VAL A 213 1.48 -5.10 19.43
C VAL A 213 1.25 -5.83 20.74
N ASP A 214 1.85 -7.01 20.90
CA ASP A 214 1.63 -7.89 22.06
C ASP A 214 0.15 -8.19 22.33
N GLY A 215 -0.62 -8.36 21.25
CA GLY A 215 -2.06 -8.65 21.31
C GLY A 215 -2.95 -7.44 21.60
N GLN A 216 -2.37 -6.24 21.80
CA GLN A 216 -3.12 -5.02 22.07
C GLN A 216 -3.12 -4.07 20.87
N PRO A 217 -4.28 -3.47 20.52
CA PRO A 217 -4.35 -2.51 19.43
C PRO A 217 -3.60 -1.23 19.79
N ARG A 218 -2.62 -0.87 18.97
CA ARG A 218 -1.80 0.33 19.11
C ARG A 218 -1.68 1.05 17.78
N VAL A 219 -1.76 2.37 17.84
CA VAL A 219 -1.35 3.23 16.73
C VAL A 219 0.17 3.29 16.76
N ILE A 220 0.79 3.05 15.62
CA ILE A 220 2.24 2.97 15.46
C ILE A 220 2.73 3.94 14.38
N SER A 221 3.87 4.55 14.61
CA SER A 221 4.62 5.32 13.62
C SER A 221 5.31 4.41 12.59
N LEU A 222 5.86 5.01 11.53
CA LEU A 222 6.68 4.29 10.54
C LEU A 222 7.92 3.66 11.21
N LYS A 223 8.60 4.42 12.07
CA LYS A 223 9.78 3.93 12.81
C LYS A 223 9.43 2.72 13.66
N GLU A 224 8.35 2.80 14.43
CA GLU A 224 7.89 1.67 15.25
C GLU A 224 7.56 0.44 14.41
N ALA A 225 6.85 0.61 13.27
CA ALA A 225 6.54 -0.50 12.37
C ALA A 225 7.81 -1.21 11.86
N LEU A 226 8.83 -0.44 11.47
CA LEU A 226 10.12 -0.97 11.03
C LEU A 226 10.86 -1.66 12.19
N GLN A 227 10.89 -1.03 13.37
CA GLN A 227 11.55 -1.56 14.55
C GLN A 227 10.93 -2.90 14.99
N TYR A 228 9.59 -2.99 15.10
CA TYR A 228 8.92 -4.24 15.44
C TYR A 228 9.23 -5.36 14.45
N TYR A 229 9.34 -5.04 13.16
CA TYR A 229 9.77 -6.02 12.16
C TYR A 229 11.22 -6.46 12.40
N ILE A 230 12.15 -5.54 12.66
CA ILE A 230 13.57 -5.86 12.94
C ILE A 230 13.69 -6.74 14.19
N ASP A 231 13.01 -6.38 15.27
CA ASP A 231 13.03 -7.12 16.53
C ASP A 231 12.51 -8.56 16.33
N PHE A 232 11.39 -8.68 15.60
CA PHE A 232 10.84 -9.98 15.23
C PHE A 232 11.81 -10.82 14.39
N ARG A 233 12.48 -10.20 13.40
CA ARG A 233 13.50 -10.88 12.58
C ARG A 233 14.67 -11.35 13.43
N HIS A 234 15.11 -10.56 14.41
CA HIS A 234 16.18 -10.94 15.32
C HIS A 234 15.79 -12.15 16.18
N GLU A 235 14.55 -12.21 16.71
CA GLU A 235 14.04 -13.37 17.45
C GLU A 235 14.03 -14.62 16.56
N VAL A 236 13.44 -14.53 15.37
CA VAL A 236 13.33 -15.64 14.41
C VAL A 236 14.70 -16.21 14.06
N ILE A 237 15.69 -15.35 13.76
CA ILE A 237 17.05 -15.76 13.43
C ILE A 237 17.72 -16.43 14.63
N THR A 238 17.54 -15.88 15.84
CA THR A 238 18.10 -16.44 17.07
C THR A 238 17.54 -17.84 17.35
N ARG A 239 16.22 -18.03 17.23
CA ARG A 239 15.56 -19.34 17.41
C ARG A 239 16.05 -20.36 16.38
N ARG A 240 16.10 -19.97 15.11
CA ARG A 240 16.64 -20.82 14.03
C ARG A 240 18.07 -21.28 14.31
N SER A 241 18.95 -20.35 14.69
CA SER A 241 20.34 -20.66 14.99
C SER A 241 20.48 -21.63 16.18
N ARG A 242 19.64 -21.48 17.22
CA ARG A 242 19.59 -22.42 18.35
C ARG A 242 19.12 -23.81 17.91
N PHE A 243 18.10 -23.88 17.04
CA PHE A 243 17.61 -25.15 16.49
C PHE A 243 18.70 -25.87 15.70
N GLU A 244 19.40 -25.16 14.80
CA GLU A 244 20.48 -25.72 13.99
C GLU A 244 21.66 -26.17 14.86
N LEU A 245 22.04 -25.38 15.87
CA LEU A 245 23.08 -25.76 16.85
C LEU A 245 22.71 -27.04 17.61
N LYS A 246 21.46 -27.15 18.07
CA LYS A 246 20.98 -28.35 18.78
C LYS A 246 21.05 -29.59 17.88
N LYS A 247 20.64 -29.47 16.63
CA LYS A 247 20.70 -30.57 15.63
C LYS A 247 22.14 -30.97 15.32
N ALA A 248 23.04 -29.99 15.17
CA ALA A 248 24.46 -30.24 14.93
C ALA A 248 25.14 -30.95 16.12
N LYS A 249 24.89 -30.48 17.35
CA LYS A 249 25.41 -31.13 18.57
C LYS A 249 24.89 -32.56 18.74
N GLY A 250 23.61 -32.80 18.47
CA GLY A 250 23.04 -34.15 18.51
C GLY A 250 23.71 -35.09 17.49
N ARG A 251 24.01 -34.59 16.29
CA ARG A 251 24.73 -35.37 15.28
C ARG A 251 26.18 -35.62 15.66
N ALA A 252 26.88 -34.62 16.20
CA ALA A 252 28.27 -34.79 16.66
C ALA A 252 28.37 -35.86 17.74
N HIS A 253 27.47 -35.85 18.73
CA HIS A 253 27.45 -36.86 19.78
C HIS A 253 27.26 -38.29 19.23
N ILE A 254 26.41 -38.48 18.22
CA ILE A 254 26.20 -39.77 17.56
C ILE A 254 27.44 -40.22 16.77
N LEU A 255 28.24 -39.28 16.25
CA LEU A 255 29.46 -39.60 15.49
C LEU A 255 30.67 -39.89 16.39
N GLU A 256 30.69 -39.33 17.60
CA GLU A 256 31.76 -39.52 18.59
C GLU A 256 31.58 -40.78 19.44
N GLY A 257 30.34 -41.27 19.60
CA GLY A 257 30.00 -42.50 20.34
C GLY A 257 29.94 -43.72 19.45
#